data_AF-A6Q8E6-F1
#
_entry.id   AF-A6Q8E6-F1
#
_cell.length_a   1.000
_cell.length_b   1.000
_cell.length_c   1.000
_cell.angle_alpha   90.00
_cell.angle_beta   90.00
_cell.angle_gamma   90.00
#
_symmetry.space_group_name_H-M   'P 1'
#
loop_
_entity.id
_entity.type
_entity.pdbx_description
1 polymer ?
#
loop_
_entity_poly.entity_id
_entity_poly.type
_entity_poly.pdbx_seq_one_letter_code
_entity_poly.pdbx_strand_id
1 'polypeptide(L)'
;MKKTLIVAAGLLFSTLTLSAGNNGNAVYETNCKACHMLKPMMDKQKMMNMSMQDRMSMKEKMMKNMKAPPMAKVSAKLKHDFKGDKAQIVAFVKDYIVNPSVDKAHCMPMALKRFGVMPPIGKSLSAEDLDTIANWVVDNFNEKWDEDAMNMMCNAGKGKGMGMGKGMMKCGGGMAPKPKAGGAMKCAAGKCGGK
;
A
#
# COMPACT_ATOMS: atom_id res chain seq x y z
N MET A 1 23.45 16.90 -74.60
CA MET A 1 23.28 17.57 -73.29
C MET A 1 21.84 17.38 -72.84
N LYS A 2 21.55 16.47 -71.90
CA LYS A 2 20.21 16.25 -71.35
C LYS A 2 20.35 16.30 -69.83
N LYS A 3 19.87 17.38 -69.22
CA LYS A 3 19.89 17.58 -67.76
C LYS A 3 18.60 16.99 -67.20
N THR A 4 18.71 15.87 -66.51
CA THR A 4 17.58 15.24 -65.81
C THR A 4 17.51 15.86 -64.41
N LEU A 5 16.51 16.70 -64.18
CA LEU A 5 16.15 17.23 -62.87
C LEU A 5 15.39 16.14 -62.10
N ILE A 6 16.01 15.59 -61.06
CA ILE A 6 15.33 14.72 -60.09
C ILE A 6 14.77 15.62 -58.99
N VAL A 7 13.45 15.77 -58.96
CA VAL A 7 12.72 16.38 -57.85
C VAL A 7 12.67 15.37 -56.72
N ALA A 8 13.54 15.56 -55.71
CA ALA A 8 13.47 14.80 -54.47
C ALA A 8 12.29 15.35 -53.63
N ALA A 9 11.13 14.71 -53.76
CA ALA A 9 10.02 14.89 -52.84
C ALA A 9 10.42 14.32 -51.48
N GLY A 10 10.81 15.19 -50.55
CA GLY A 10 11.09 14.81 -49.17
C GLY A 10 9.83 14.31 -48.49
N LEU A 11 9.72 12.98 -48.33
CA LEU A 11 8.78 12.40 -47.37
C LEU A 11 9.24 12.82 -45.97
N LEU A 12 8.54 13.78 -45.37
CA LEU A 12 8.55 14.02 -43.94
C LEU A 12 7.87 12.83 -43.26
N PHE A 13 8.64 11.77 -43.00
CA PHE A 13 8.27 10.78 -41.98
C PHE A 13 8.28 11.50 -40.63
N SER A 14 7.13 12.02 -40.22
CA SER A 14 6.87 12.27 -38.81
C SER A 14 6.98 10.93 -38.11
N THR A 15 8.12 10.67 -37.48
CA THR A 15 8.28 9.58 -36.53
C THR A 15 7.37 9.87 -35.35
N LEU A 16 6.11 9.44 -35.47
CA LEU A 16 5.22 9.28 -34.34
C LEU A 16 5.88 8.22 -33.46
N THR A 17 6.64 8.69 -32.48
CA THR A 17 7.23 7.85 -31.44
C THR A 17 6.05 7.31 -30.66
N LEU A 18 5.64 6.10 -31.03
CA LEU A 18 4.67 5.32 -30.29
C LEU A 18 5.34 5.01 -28.96
N SER A 19 5.09 5.84 -27.94
CA SER A 19 5.49 5.56 -26.56
C SER A 19 4.91 4.19 -26.23
N ALA A 20 5.77 3.17 -26.22
CA ALA A 20 5.41 1.85 -25.75
C ALA A 20 4.78 2.07 -24.38
N GLY A 21 3.47 1.83 -24.28
CA GLY A 21 2.67 2.31 -23.17
C GLY A 21 3.29 1.86 -21.86
N ASN A 22 3.73 2.84 -21.06
CA ASN A 22 3.99 2.66 -19.65
C ASN A 22 2.64 2.30 -19.00
N ASN A 23 2.23 1.04 -19.11
CA ASN A 23 1.07 0.57 -18.39
C ASN A 23 1.53 0.26 -16.96
N GLY A 24 0.78 0.74 -15.96
CA GLY A 24 1.22 0.62 -14.57
C GLY A 24 1.37 -0.81 -14.07
N ASN A 25 0.79 -1.79 -14.77
CA ASN A 25 1.05 -3.20 -14.48
C ASN A 25 2.51 -3.59 -14.77
N ALA A 26 3.11 -3.14 -15.88
CA ALA A 26 4.51 -3.43 -16.19
C ALA A 26 5.46 -2.83 -15.14
N VAL A 27 5.19 -1.59 -14.71
CA VAL A 27 5.96 -0.92 -13.65
C VAL A 27 5.81 -1.67 -12.32
N TYR A 28 4.58 -2.09 -11.98
CA TYR A 28 4.31 -2.91 -10.79
C TYR A 28 5.05 -4.25 -10.84
N GLU A 29 4.99 -4.93 -11.98
CA GLU A 29 5.60 -6.24 -12.16
C GLU A 29 7.13 -6.19 -12.10
N THR A 30 7.73 -5.08 -12.49
CA THR A 30 9.19 -4.94 -12.46
C THR A 30 9.68 -4.52 -11.08
N ASN A 31 9.00 -3.54 -10.47
CA ASN A 31 9.54 -2.82 -9.31
C ASN A 31 8.84 -3.16 -7.99
N CYS A 32 7.57 -3.55 -8.03
CA CYS A 32 6.75 -3.70 -6.81
C CYS A 32 6.49 -5.15 -6.43
N LYS A 33 6.37 -6.07 -7.41
CA LYS A 33 5.96 -7.47 -7.18
C LYS A 33 6.94 -8.28 -6.32
N ALA A 34 8.21 -7.84 -6.24
CA ALA A 34 9.22 -8.49 -5.42
C ALA A 34 8.88 -8.47 -3.91
N CYS A 35 8.05 -7.51 -3.49
CA CYS A 35 7.61 -7.33 -2.11
C CYS A 35 6.09 -7.41 -1.96
N HIS A 36 5.34 -6.81 -2.90
CA HIS A 36 3.89 -6.73 -2.86
C HIS A 36 3.23 -7.81 -3.70
N MET A 37 2.17 -8.40 -3.16
CA MET A 37 1.26 -9.26 -3.92
C MET A 37 0.08 -8.42 -4.43
N LEU A 38 -0.41 -8.70 -5.64
CA LEU A 38 -1.50 -7.90 -6.22
C LEU A 38 -2.76 -7.93 -5.35
N LYS A 39 -3.23 -9.15 -5.10
CA LYS A 39 -4.41 -9.43 -4.30
C LYS A 39 -4.01 -10.39 -3.17
N PRO A 40 -4.74 -10.39 -2.05
CA PRO A 40 -4.63 -11.47 -1.09
C PRO A 40 -4.88 -12.81 -1.79
N MET A 41 -4.07 -13.83 -1.50
CA MET A 41 -4.10 -15.14 -2.16
C MET A 41 -5.34 -16.00 -1.84
N MET A 42 -6.44 -15.41 -1.39
CA MET A 42 -7.62 -16.15 -0.95
C MET A 42 -8.92 -15.55 -1.45
N ASP A 43 -9.74 -16.43 -1.99
CA ASP A 43 -11.16 -16.18 -2.18
C ASP A 43 -11.85 -16.04 -0.81
N LYS A 44 -12.61 -14.97 -0.63
CA LYS A 44 -13.30 -14.64 0.63
C LYS A 44 -14.27 -15.76 1.04
N GLN A 45 -14.96 -16.36 0.07
CA GLN A 45 -15.92 -17.44 0.26
C GLN A 45 -15.23 -18.72 0.72
N LYS A 46 -14.11 -19.07 0.08
CA LYS A 46 -13.29 -20.22 0.48
C LYS A 46 -12.80 -20.07 1.93
N MET A 47 -12.37 -18.87 2.32
CA MET A 47 -11.95 -18.60 3.71
C MET A 47 -13.11 -18.71 4.70
N MET A 48 -14.31 -18.24 4.33
CA MET A 48 -15.51 -18.31 5.16
C MET A 48 -15.96 -19.76 5.41
N ASN A 49 -15.79 -20.64 4.42
CA ASN A 49 -16.21 -22.04 4.48
C ASN A 49 -15.18 -22.98 5.14
N MET A 50 -14.00 -22.48 5.50
CA MET A 50 -12.97 -23.27 6.19
C MET A 50 -13.17 -23.26 7.70
N SER A 51 -12.73 -24.34 8.36
CA SER A 51 -12.62 -24.38 9.82
C SER A 51 -11.71 -23.26 10.33
N MET A 52 -11.93 -22.83 11.57
CA MET A 52 -11.10 -21.78 12.19
C MET A 52 -9.62 -22.19 12.22
N GLN A 53 -9.32 -23.46 12.49
CA GLN A 53 -7.96 -23.97 12.56
C GLN A 53 -7.27 -23.96 11.18
N ASP A 54 -7.97 -24.37 10.12
CA ASP A 54 -7.42 -24.35 8.76
C ASP A 54 -7.21 -22.93 8.26
N ARG A 55 -8.14 -22.03 8.57
CA ARG A 55 -8.02 -20.60 8.25
C ARG A 55 -6.78 -20.00 8.92
N MET A 56 -6.53 -20.33 10.19
CA MET A 56 -5.38 -19.82 10.95
C MET A 56 -4.07 -20.39 10.44
N SER A 57 -3.98 -21.71 10.18
CA SER A 57 -2.77 -22.34 9.68
C SER A 57 -2.39 -21.86 8.27
N MET A 58 -3.38 -21.66 7.38
CA MET A 58 -3.16 -21.08 6.06
C MET A 58 -2.76 -19.60 6.13
N LYS A 59 -3.42 -18.82 6.99
CA LYS A 59 -3.04 -17.42 7.23
C LYS A 59 -1.60 -17.35 7.72
N GLU A 60 -1.20 -18.18 8.67
CA GLU A 60 0.17 -18.20 9.18
C GLU A 60 1.18 -18.52 8.07
N LYS A 61 0.94 -19.57 7.28
CA LYS A 61 1.79 -19.93 6.14
C LYS A 61 1.94 -18.80 5.13
N MET A 62 0.85 -18.13 4.78
CA MET A 62 0.88 -16.99 3.86
C MET A 62 1.60 -15.78 4.46
N MET A 63 1.26 -15.44 5.70
CA MET A 63 1.81 -14.27 6.39
C MET A 63 3.30 -14.44 6.69
N LYS A 64 3.80 -15.66 6.85
CA LYS A 64 5.23 -15.94 7.06
C LYS A 64 6.09 -15.54 5.86
N ASN A 65 5.59 -15.73 4.64
CA ASN A 65 6.36 -15.54 3.42
C ASN A 65 6.18 -14.15 2.77
N MET A 66 5.22 -13.35 3.24
CA MET A 66 5.00 -12.00 2.74
C MET A 66 5.99 -11.00 3.35
N LYS A 67 6.63 -10.20 2.48
CA LYS A 67 7.53 -9.10 2.85
C LYS A 67 6.80 -7.77 3.02
N ALA A 68 5.66 -7.59 2.34
CA ALA A 68 4.87 -6.39 2.37
C ALA A 68 3.37 -6.73 2.30
N PRO A 69 2.46 -5.81 2.68
CA PRO A 69 1.02 -6.03 2.55
C PRO A 69 0.59 -6.14 1.08
N PRO A 70 -0.48 -6.90 0.76
CA PRO A 70 -1.04 -6.94 -0.59
C PRO A 70 -1.45 -5.55 -1.09
N MET A 71 -1.15 -5.24 -2.35
CA MET A 71 -1.35 -3.92 -2.93
C MET A 71 -2.83 -3.51 -2.95
N ALA A 72 -3.74 -4.45 -3.17
CA ALA A 72 -5.17 -4.17 -3.11
C ALA A 72 -5.63 -3.64 -1.73
N LYS A 73 -5.05 -4.14 -0.64
CA LYS A 73 -5.34 -3.65 0.73
C LYS A 73 -4.70 -2.29 1.00
N VAL A 74 -3.51 -2.03 0.46
CA VAL A 74 -2.88 -0.71 0.52
C VAL A 74 -3.75 0.31 -0.21
N SER A 75 -4.15 0.02 -1.46
CA SER A 75 -5.03 0.89 -2.24
C SER A 75 -6.36 1.16 -1.53
N ALA A 76 -7.01 0.12 -0.99
CA ALA A 76 -8.25 0.28 -0.23
C ALA A 76 -8.07 1.18 1.00
N LYS A 77 -6.97 1.01 1.76
CA LYS A 77 -6.66 1.85 2.93
C LYS A 77 -6.45 3.31 2.53
N LEU A 78 -5.68 3.57 1.48
CA LEU A 78 -5.42 4.93 1.01
C LEU A 78 -6.71 5.61 0.53
N LYS A 79 -7.54 4.89 -0.23
CA LYS A 79 -8.86 5.39 -0.63
C LYS A 79 -9.74 5.71 0.57
N HIS A 80 -9.67 4.91 1.63
CA HIS A 80 -10.40 5.19 2.85
C HIS A 80 -9.87 6.44 3.57
N ASP A 81 -8.57 6.52 3.85
CA ASP A 81 -7.95 7.62 4.60
C ASP A 81 -8.08 8.97 3.89
N PHE A 82 -7.90 8.98 2.56
CA PHE A 82 -8.04 10.17 1.72
C PHE A 82 -9.47 10.36 1.18
N LYS A 83 -10.46 9.62 1.70
CA LYS A 83 -11.89 9.74 1.31
C LYS A 83 -12.14 9.62 -0.21
N GLY A 84 -11.28 8.88 -0.91
CA GLY A 84 -11.34 8.68 -2.35
C GLY A 84 -10.75 9.82 -3.18
N ASP A 85 -10.11 10.82 -2.58
CA ASP A 85 -9.42 11.89 -3.31
C ASP A 85 -8.19 11.33 -4.03
N LYS A 86 -8.36 11.08 -5.33
CA LYS A 86 -7.32 10.53 -6.20
C LYS A 86 -6.07 11.40 -6.23
N ALA A 87 -6.20 12.73 -6.27
CA ALA A 87 -5.04 13.61 -6.39
C ALA A 87 -4.16 13.53 -5.14
N GLN A 88 -4.78 13.50 -3.95
CA GLN A 88 -4.06 13.32 -2.68
C GLN A 88 -3.40 11.94 -2.59
N ILE A 89 -4.09 10.88 -3.01
CA ILE A 89 -3.53 9.53 -2.98
C ILE A 89 -2.34 9.42 -3.94
N VAL A 90 -2.45 9.94 -5.16
CA VAL A 90 -1.35 9.91 -6.15
C VAL A 90 -0.15 10.69 -5.62
N ALA A 91 -0.35 11.89 -5.10
CA ALA A 91 0.72 12.69 -4.51
C ALA A 91 1.39 11.95 -3.34
N PHE A 92 0.60 11.34 -2.46
CA PHE A 92 1.09 10.53 -1.35
C PHE A 92 1.91 9.33 -1.84
N VAL A 93 1.41 8.55 -2.80
CA VAL A 93 2.11 7.36 -3.30
C VAL A 93 3.45 7.74 -3.92
N LYS A 94 3.50 8.81 -4.71
CA LYS A 94 4.75 9.32 -5.30
C LYS A 94 5.76 9.69 -4.22
N ASP A 95 5.35 10.49 -3.23
CA ASP A 95 6.25 10.90 -2.14
C ASP A 95 6.68 9.70 -1.29
N TYR A 96 5.78 8.77 -0.97
CA TYR A 96 6.09 7.64 -0.11
C TYR A 96 7.01 6.60 -0.77
N ILE A 97 6.95 6.43 -2.09
CA ILE A 97 7.90 5.57 -2.83
C ILE A 97 9.34 6.11 -2.75
N VAL A 98 9.48 7.44 -2.78
CA VAL A 98 10.79 8.12 -2.74
C VAL A 98 11.29 8.29 -1.30
N ASN A 99 10.41 8.71 -0.40
CA ASN A 99 10.70 9.12 0.98
C ASN A 99 9.79 8.43 2.00
N PRO A 100 9.80 7.09 2.09
CA PRO A 100 9.01 6.35 3.05
C PRO A 100 9.48 6.63 4.48
N SER A 101 8.53 6.82 5.39
CA SER A 101 8.81 7.03 6.82
C SER A 101 7.65 6.54 7.67
N VAL A 102 7.92 6.27 8.95
CA VAL A 102 6.89 5.84 9.91
C VAL A 102 5.80 6.91 10.04
N ASP A 103 6.18 8.19 10.08
CA ASP A 103 5.24 9.29 10.31
C ASP A 103 4.30 9.54 9.12
N LYS A 104 4.73 9.20 7.90
CA LYS A 104 3.91 9.27 6.70
C LYS A 104 3.08 8.00 6.47
N ALA A 105 3.33 6.93 7.22
CA ALA A 105 2.72 5.65 6.92
C ALA A 105 1.22 5.63 7.28
N HIS A 106 0.37 5.45 6.27
CA HIS A 106 -1.06 5.24 6.42
C HIS A 106 -1.45 3.79 6.79
N CYS A 107 -0.47 2.89 6.82
CA CYS A 107 -0.69 1.50 7.23
C CYS A 107 -1.02 1.40 8.72
N MET A 108 -1.84 0.42 9.10
CA MET A 108 -2.16 0.18 10.51
C MET A 108 -0.89 -0.14 11.32
N PRO A 109 -0.83 0.18 12.63
CA PRO A 109 0.36 -0.06 13.46
C PRO A 109 0.85 -1.52 13.46
N MET A 110 -0.07 -2.49 13.33
CA MET A 110 0.29 -3.91 13.25
C MET A 110 1.02 -4.25 11.94
N ALA A 111 0.64 -3.62 10.82
CA ALA A 111 1.33 -3.78 9.55
C ALA A 111 2.74 -3.18 9.62
N LEU A 112 2.91 -2.00 10.23
CA LEU A 112 4.24 -1.41 10.48
C LEU A 112 5.09 -2.30 11.40
N LYS A 113 4.52 -2.85 12.47
CA LYS A 113 5.24 -3.77 13.36
C LYS A 113 5.66 -5.06 12.63
N ARG A 114 4.87 -5.52 11.66
CA ARG A 114 5.12 -6.78 10.94
C ARG A 114 6.07 -6.62 9.76
N PHE A 115 5.84 -5.62 8.91
CA PHE A 115 6.55 -5.43 7.65
C PHE A 115 7.61 -4.34 7.71
N GLY A 116 7.58 -3.50 8.74
CA GLY A 116 8.43 -2.32 8.82
C GLY A 116 7.97 -1.21 7.88
N VAL A 117 8.88 -0.26 7.65
CA VAL A 117 8.70 0.81 6.67
C VAL A 117 9.16 0.31 5.31
N MET A 118 8.44 0.73 4.25
CA MET A 118 8.82 0.41 2.87
C MET A 118 10.24 0.95 2.59
N PRO A 119 11.12 0.19 1.91
CA PRO A 119 12.41 0.71 1.51
C PRO A 119 12.26 1.82 0.44
N PRO A 120 13.13 2.84 0.43
CA PRO A 120 13.10 3.90 -0.59
C PRO A 120 13.56 3.34 -1.94
N ILE A 121 12.61 3.00 -2.82
CA ILE A 121 12.90 2.51 -4.17
C ILE A 121 12.75 3.60 -5.25
N GLY A 122 12.28 4.80 -4.89
CA GLY A 122 12.02 5.87 -5.84
C GLY A 122 13.22 6.32 -6.68
N LYS A 123 14.46 6.09 -6.22
CA LYS A 123 15.67 6.43 -6.99
C LYS A 123 15.87 5.56 -8.23
N SER A 124 15.27 4.38 -8.31
CA SER A 124 15.35 3.49 -9.48
C SER A 124 14.18 3.67 -10.44
N LEU A 125 13.25 4.59 -10.16
CA LEU A 125 12.06 4.85 -10.97
C LEU A 125 12.19 6.22 -11.64
N SER A 126 11.80 6.30 -12.92
CA SER A 126 11.67 7.59 -13.60
C SER A 126 10.48 8.38 -13.04
N ALA A 127 10.44 9.70 -13.28
CA ALA A 127 9.28 10.52 -12.90
C ALA A 127 7.98 10.01 -13.57
N GLU A 128 8.10 9.56 -14.82
CA GLU A 128 7.01 8.97 -15.59
C GLU A 128 6.53 7.64 -14.98
N ASP A 129 7.45 6.78 -14.53
CA ASP A 129 7.09 5.53 -13.86
C ASP A 129 6.38 5.79 -12.53
N LEU A 130 6.85 6.80 -11.76
CA LEU A 130 6.23 7.20 -10.50
C LEU A 130 4.80 7.70 -10.71
N ASP A 131 4.56 8.53 -11.72
CA ASP A 131 3.21 8.97 -12.07
C ASP A 131 2.34 7.81 -12.55
N THR A 132 2.89 6.95 -13.40
CA THR A 132 2.21 5.78 -13.95
C THR A 132 1.77 4.82 -12.84
N ILE A 133 2.69 4.43 -11.95
CA ILE A 133 2.38 3.47 -10.88
C ILE A 133 1.43 4.07 -9.84
N ALA A 134 1.59 5.36 -9.51
CA ALA A 134 0.74 6.01 -8.52
C ALA A 134 -0.72 6.08 -9.00
N ASN A 135 -0.96 6.46 -10.27
CA ASN A 135 -2.30 6.44 -10.85
C ASN A 135 -2.85 5.02 -10.94
N TRP A 136 -2.04 4.08 -11.42
CA TRP A 136 -2.48 2.70 -11.60
C TRP A 136 -2.87 2.02 -10.27
N VAL A 137 -2.15 2.26 -9.18
CA VAL A 137 -2.52 1.71 -7.85
C VAL A 137 -3.88 2.25 -7.38
N VAL A 138 -4.26 3.47 -7.74
CA VAL A 138 -5.60 3.99 -7.40
C VAL A 138 -6.65 3.41 -8.32
N ASP A 139 -6.39 3.31 -9.62
CA ASP A 139 -7.42 2.94 -10.61
C ASP A 139 -7.66 1.42 -10.67
N ASN A 140 -6.63 0.61 -10.45
CA ASN A 140 -6.66 -0.84 -10.72
C ASN A 140 -7.33 -1.68 -9.61
N PHE A 141 -7.64 -1.09 -8.45
CA PHE A 141 -8.23 -1.82 -7.32
C PHE A 141 -9.55 -1.18 -6.87
N ASN A 142 -10.61 -1.99 -6.77
CA ASN A 142 -11.94 -1.57 -6.34
C ASN A 142 -12.34 -2.13 -4.97
N GLU A 143 -11.39 -2.71 -4.23
CA GLU A 143 -11.64 -3.24 -2.89
C GLU A 143 -12.04 -2.13 -1.93
N LYS A 144 -13.09 -2.40 -1.13
CA LYS A 144 -13.50 -1.52 -0.05
C LYS A 144 -12.67 -1.84 1.20
N TRP A 145 -12.30 -0.79 1.92
CA TRP A 145 -11.72 -0.93 3.24
C TRP A 145 -12.82 -1.33 4.24
N ASP A 146 -12.62 -2.44 4.93
CA ASP A 146 -13.51 -2.96 5.96
C ASP A 146 -12.80 -2.79 7.31
N GLU A 147 -13.07 -1.67 7.96
CA GLU A 147 -12.42 -1.30 9.22
C GLU A 147 -12.65 -2.36 10.29
N ASP A 148 -13.88 -2.87 10.42
CA ASP A 148 -14.24 -3.84 11.44
C ASP A 148 -13.53 -5.17 11.23
N ALA A 149 -13.51 -5.68 9.98
CA ALA A 149 -12.77 -6.90 9.67
C ALA A 149 -11.26 -6.73 9.90
N MET A 150 -10.68 -5.56 9.56
CA MET A 150 -9.26 -5.29 9.76
C MET A 150 -8.91 -5.10 11.24
N ASN A 151 -9.75 -4.40 12.00
CA ASN A 151 -9.59 -4.21 13.44
C ASN A 151 -9.75 -5.54 14.19
N MET A 152 -10.74 -6.36 13.83
CA MET A 152 -10.88 -7.72 14.37
C MET A 152 -9.64 -8.55 14.05
N MET A 153 -9.11 -8.48 12.82
CA MET A 153 -7.89 -9.19 12.45
C MET A 153 -6.65 -8.69 13.21
N CYS A 154 -6.58 -7.40 13.53
CA CYS A 154 -5.53 -6.79 14.34
C CYS A 154 -5.63 -7.14 15.83
N ASN A 155 -6.86 -7.25 16.35
CA ASN A 155 -7.14 -7.46 17.77
C ASN A 155 -7.35 -8.95 18.14
N ALA A 156 -7.54 -9.84 17.17
CA ALA A 156 -7.70 -11.28 17.40
C ALA A 156 -6.48 -11.93 18.09
N GLY A 157 -5.31 -11.29 18.10
CA GLY A 157 -4.13 -11.71 18.87
C GLY A 157 -3.98 -11.08 20.26
N LYS A 158 -4.87 -10.14 20.63
CA LYS A 158 -4.88 -9.46 21.94
C LYS A 158 -6.01 -9.93 22.87
N GLY A 159 -6.90 -10.79 22.39
CA GLY A 159 -7.94 -11.42 23.20
C GLY A 159 -7.35 -12.46 24.15
N LYS A 160 -7.10 -12.08 25.40
CA LYS A 160 -7.15 -13.03 26.51
C LYS A 160 -8.49 -13.76 26.43
N GLY A 161 -8.45 -15.09 26.31
CA GLY A 161 -9.49 -16.04 26.72
C GLY A 161 -10.88 -15.85 26.09
N MET A 162 -11.37 -16.89 25.43
CA MET A 162 -12.81 -17.14 25.39
C MET A 162 -13.29 -17.43 26.83
N GLY A 163 -13.47 -16.38 27.62
CA GLY A 163 -14.17 -16.44 28.90
C GLY A 163 -15.66 -16.33 28.63
N MET A 164 -16.36 -17.47 28.72
CA MET A 164 -17.80 -17.46 28.93
C MET A 164 -18.10 -16.65 30.19
N GLY A 165 -18.83 -15.54 30.05
CA GLY A 165 -19.20 -14.70 31.18
C GLY A 165 -20.29 -13.71 30.81
N LYS A 166 -21.53 -14.01 31.22
CA LYS A 166 -22.66 -13.07 31.25
C LYS A 166 -22.24 -11.73 31.86
N GLY A 167 -22.58 -10.62 31.21
CA GLY A 167 -22.31 -9.30 31.79
C GLY A 167 -22.67 -8.14 30.87
N MET A 168 -23.94 -7.77 30.88
CA MET A 168 -24.50 -6.54 30.34
C MET A 168 -23.82 -5.29 30.93
N MET A 169 -23.28 -4.38 30.11
CA MET A 169 -23.26 -2.93 30.42
C MET A 169 -22.88 -2.06 29.20
N LYS A 170 -23.93 -1.49 28.58
CA LYS A 170 -24.11 -0.07 28.23
C LYS A 170 -23.11 0.65 27.31
N CYS A 171 -23.66 1.09 26.17
CA CYS A 171 -23.21 2.23 25.36
C CYS A 171 -23.00 3.48 26.23
N GLY A 172 -21.90 4.20 26.02
CA GLY A 172 -21.66 5.52 26.62
C GLY A 172 -20.52 6.21 25.88
N GLY A 173 -20.84 7.34 25.25
CA GLY A 173 -19.93 8.09 24.39
C GLY A 173 -18.75 8.74 25.11
N GLY A 174 -17.76 9.12 24.32
CA GLY A 174 -16.62 9.91 24.78
C GLY A 174 -15.70 10.22 23.60
N MET A 175 -15.95 11.35 22.95
CA MET A 175 -15.01 11.97 22.01
C MET A 175 -13.67 12.19 22.73
N ALA A 176 -12.60 11.58 22.22
CA ALA A 176 -11.26 11.82 22.74
C ALA A 176 -10.83 13.27 22.43
N PRO A 177 -10.32 14.03 23.42
CA PRO A 177 -9.85 15.39 23.18
C PRO A 177 -8.52 15.39 22.40
N LYS A 178 -8.41 16.34 21.45
CA LYS A 178 -7.16 16.65 20.73
C LYS A 178 -6.06 17.03 21.73
N PRO A 179 -4.81 16.53 21.58
CA PRO A 179 -3.71 17.00 22.40
C PRO A 179 -3.37 18.45 22.03
N LYS A 180 -3.35 19.33 23.03
CA LYS A 180 -2.88 20.71 22.90
C LYS A 180 -1.35 20.71 22.74
N ALA A 181 -0.89 21.61 21.87
CA ALA A 181 0.51 21.97 21.72
C ALA A 181 1.09 22.49 23.05
N GLY A 182 2.36 22.14 23.32
CA GLY A 182 3.13 22.69 24.44
C GLY A 182 3.46 21.66 25.52
N GLY A 183 4.42 20.79 25.23
CA GLY A 183 5.02 19.90 26.23
C GLY A 183 6.25 19.23 25.63
N ALA A 184 7.43 19.76 25.95
CA ALA A 184 8.70 19.19 25.56
C ALA A 184 8.81 17.74 26.08
N MET A 185 8.70 16.78 25.18
CA MET A 185 8.97 15.38 25.47
C MET A 185 10.48 15.24 25.69
N LYS A 186 10.89 15.09 26.95
CA LYS A 186 12.27 14.73 27.31
C LYS A 186 12.60 13.38 26.68
N CYS A 187 13.43 13.39 25.64
CA CYS A 187 14.07 12.19 25.12
C CYS A 187 14.98 11.63 26.22
N ALA A 188 14.62 10.47 26.78
CA ALA A 188 15.51 9.72 27.64
C ALA A 188 16.72 9.26 26.82
N ALA A 189 17.87 9.87 27.11
CA ALA A 189 19.16 9.46 26.60
C ALA A 189 19.63 8.15 27.24
N GLY A 190 20.28 7.31 26.45
CA GLY A 190 21.06 6.15 26.89
C GLY A 190 20.33 4.82 26.70
N LYS A 191 20.85 3.82 25.99
CA LYS A 191 22.24 3.48 25.69
C LYS A 191 22.34 2.78 24.34
N CYS A 192 23.19 3.31 23.47
CA CYS A 192 23.85 2.57 22.41
C CYS A 192 25.25 2.18 22.92
N GLY A 193 25.66 0.91 22.72
CA GLY A 193 27.07 0.51 22.51
C GLY A 193 27.87 -0.10 23.67
N GLY A 194 28.54 -1.23 23.35
CA GLY A 194 29.78 -1.79 23.93
C GLY A 194 29.61 -2.59 25.24
N LYS A 195 30.16 -3.80 25.42
CA LYS A 195 31.23 -4.55 24.75
C LYS A 195 30.81 -6.01 24.55
#